data_AF-B3QQU5-F1
#
_entry.id   AF-B3QQU5-F1
#
_cell.length_a   1.000
_cell.length_b   1.000
_cell.length_c   1.000
_cell.angle_alpha   90.00
_cell.angle_beta   90.00
_cell.angle_gamma   90.00
#
_symmetry.space_group_name_H-M   'P 1'
#
loop_
_entity.id
_entity.type
_entity.pdbx_description
1 polymer ?
#
loop_
_entity_poly.entity_id
_entity_poly.type
_entity_poly.pdbx_seq_one_letter_code
_entity_poly.pdbx_strand_id
1 'polypeptide(L)' 'MVSVQMNENESIDKLLKRFKKKYERAGVLKEFRKKAYFVKPSIDNRLKRSRCKRRAQRANEERNS' A
#
# COMPACT_ATOMS: atom_id res chain seq x y z
N MET A 1 5.83 -14.01 3.06
CA MET A 1 5.21 -14.17 4.39
C MET A 1 5.75 -13.09 5.30
N VAL A 2 4.92 -12.44 6.13
CA VAL A 2 5.38 -11.43 7.09
C VAL A 2 5.67 -12.10 8.42
N SER A 3 6.92 -12.08 8.86
CA SER A 3 7.37 -12.56 10.16
C SER A 3 8.12 -11.47 10.92
N VAL A 4 8.05 -11.47 12.25
CA VAL A 4 8.84 -10.60 13.13
C VAL A 4 9.44 -11.49 14.22
N GLN A 5 10.72 -11.34 14.49
CA GLN A 5 11.41 -12.05 15.57
C GLN A 5 11.19 -11.31 16.89
N MET A 6 10.97 -12.06 17.96
CA MET A 6 10.89 -11.53 19.32
C MET A 6 12.29 -11.14 19.79
N ASN A 7 12.42 -9.97 20.41
CA ASN A 7 13.68 -9.57 21.05
C ASN A 7 13.64 -10.01 22.53
N GLU A 8 14.81 -10.31 23.11
CA GLU A 8 14.97 -10.92 24.44
C GLU A 8 14.21 -10.24 25.59
N ASN A 9 13.97 -8.92 25.50
CA ASN A 9 13.27 -8.12 26.52
C ASN A 9 12.10 -7.30 25.96
N GLU A 10 11.46 -7.75 24.88
CA GLU A 10 10.33 -7.03 24.29
C GLU A 10 8.97 -7.50 24.83
N SER A 11 8.16 -6.55 25.29
CA SER A 11 6.74 -6.81 25.60
C SER A 11 5.97 -7.23 24.35
N ILE A 12 5.01 -8.15 24.52
CA ILE A 12 4.09 -8.64 23.48
C ILE A 12 3.46 -7.47 22.70
N ASP A 13 3.08 -6.37 23.36
CA ASP A 13 2.48 -5.21 22.71
C ASP A 13 3.41 -4.53 21.70
N LYS A 14 4.70 -4.42 22.04
CA LYS A 14 5.71 -3.85 21.15
C LYS A 14 5.93 -4.76 19.95
N LEU A 15 5.98 -6.08 20.16
CA LEU A 15 6.09 -7.08 19.10
C LEU A 15 4.90 -6.98 18.13
N LEU A 16 3.68 -6.94 18.64
CA LEU A 16 2.45 -6.77 17.85
C LEU A 16 2.45 -5.46 17.05
N LYS A 17 2.90 -4.36 17.66
CA LYS A 17 3.03 -3.07 16.96
C LYS A 17 4.03 -3.15 15.80
N ARG A 18 5.16 -3.81 15.99
CA ARG A 18 6.15 -4.05 14.93
C ARG A 18 5.60 -4.97 13.84
N PHE A 19 4.88 -6.03 14.21
CA PHE A 19 4.21 -6.92 13.27
C PHE A 19 3.18 -6.18 12.43
N LYS A 20 2.27 -5.42 13.05
CA LYS A 20 1.28 -4.59 12.36
C LYS A 20 1.96 -3.62 11.38
N LYS A 21 3.01 -2.91 11.84
CA LYS A 21 3.77 -1.99 10.98
C LYS A 21 4.43 -2.71 9.80
N LYS A 22 4.97 -3.92 10.00
CA LYS A 22 5.57 -4.73 8.93
C LYS A 22 4.51 -5.24 7.94
N TYR A 23 3.34 -5.65 8.43
CA TYR A 23 2.21 -6.08 7.62
C TYR A 23 1.65 -4.95 6.74
N GLU A 24 1.48 -3.76 7.32
CA GLU A 24 1.06 -2.54 6.60
C GLU A 24 2.09 -2.13 5.54
N ARG A 25 3.38 -2.10 5.89
CA ARG A 25 4.48 -1.79 4.97
C ARG A 25 4.60 -2.80 3.82
N ALA A 26 4.43 -4.08 4.12
CA ALA A 26 4.42 -5.13 3.10
C ALA A 26 3.22 -5.01 2.14
N GLY A 27 2.22 -4.18 2.46
CA GLY A 27 1.09 -3.93 1.57
C GLY A 27 0.18 -5.14 1.37
N VAL A 28 0.28 -6.17 2.23
CA VAL A 28 -0.46 -7.44 2.11
C VAL A 28 -1.96 -7.19 1.99
N LEU A 29 -2.49 -6.27 2.81
CA LEU A 29 -3.91 -5.91 2.77
C LEU A 29 -4.33 -5.25 1.44
N LYS A 30 -3.44 -4.45 0.85
CA LYS A 30 -3.68 -3.78 -0.44
C LYS A 30 -3.69 -4.80 -1.58
N GLU A 31 -2.77 -5.76 -1.54
CA GLU A 31 -2.74 -6.86 -2.51
C GLU A 31 -3.95 -7.78 -2.38
N PHE A 32 -4.31 -8.15 -1.15
CA PHE A 32 -5.50 -8.95 -0.88
C PHE A 32 -6.76 -8.28 -1.44
N ARG A 33 -6.98 -6.99 -1.14
CA ARG A 33 -8.12 -6.23 -1.67
C ARG A 33 -8.09 -6.13 -3.20
N LYS A 34 -6.91 -5.98 -3.80
CA LYS A 34 -6.77 -5.93 -5.27
C LYS A 34 -7.09 -7.28 -5.93
N LYS A 35 -6.78 -8.39 -5.26
CA LYS A 35 -7.01 -9.76 -5.74
C LYS A 35 -8.37 -10.34 -5.37
N ALA A 36 -9.11 -9.70 -4.47
CA ALA A 36 -10.42 -10.17 -4.00
C ALA A 36 -11.46 -10.30 -5.12
N TYR A 37 -11.32 -9.54 -6.20
CA TYR A 37 -12.20 -9.57 -7.36
C TYR A 37 -11.41 -9.45 -8.65
N PHE A 38 -11.88 -10.14 -9.70
CA PHE A 38 -11.30 -10.02 -11.02
C PHE A 38 -11.61 -8.64 -11.62
N VAL A 39 -10.57 -7.95 -12.08
CA VAL A 39 -10.69 -6.69 -12.81
C VAL A 39 -10.16 -6.89 -14.21
N LYS A 40 -11.00 -6.65 -15.23
CA LYS A 40 -10.59 -6.74 -16.63
C LYS A 40 -9.37 -5.81 -16.89
N PRO A 41 -8.36 -6.25 -17.68
CA PRO A 41 -7.16 -5.44 -17.94
C PRO A 41 -7.46 -4.03 -18.49
N SER A 42 -8.48 -3.90 -19.35
CA SER A 42 -8.92 -2.61 -19.88
C SER A 42 -9.36 -1.63 -18.77
N ILE A 43 -10.08 -2.11 -17.75
CA ILE A 43 -10.55 -1.28 -16.64
C ILE A 43 -9.38 -0.85 -15.74
N ASP A 44 -8.45 -1.77 -15.43
CA ASP A 44 -7.25 -1.45 -14.66
C ASP A 44 -6.37 -0.41 -15.38
N ASN A 45 -6.17 -0.59 -16.69
CA ASN A 45 -5.41 0.36 -17.52
C ASN A 45 -6.09 1.74 -17.59
N ARG A 46 -7.41 1.79 -17.74
CA ARG A 46 -8.18 3.05 -17.71
C ARG A 46 -8.03 3.76 -16.37
N LEU A 47 -8.12 3.03 -15.25
CA LEU A 47 -7.97 3.59 -13.91
C LEU A 47 -6.54 4.08 -13.64
N LYS A 48 -5.52 3.34 -14.08
CA LYS A 48 -4.12 3.78 -14.04
C LYS A 48 -3.91 5.09 -14.81
N ARG A 49 -4.42 5.18 -16.05
CA ARG A 49 -4.30 6.39 -16.87
C ARG A 49 -4.97 7.60 -16.21
N SER A 50 -6.15 7.43 -15.64
CA SER A 50 -6.84 8.49 -14.89
C SER A 50 -6.03 8.97 -13.68
N ARG A 51 -5.47 8.04 -12.89
CA ARG A 51 -4.59 8.37 -11.76
C ARG A 51 -3.33 9.12 -12.21
N CYS A 52 -2.70 8.72 -13.30
CA CYS A 52 -1.53 9.40 -13.86
C CYS A 52 -1.86 10.83 -14.30
N LYS A 53 -2.98 11.03 -15.02
CA LYS A 53 -3.44 12.37 -15.41
C LYS A 53 -3.62 13.29 -14.21
N ARG A 54 -4.30 12.80 -13.16
CA ARG A 54 -4.50 13.55 -11.92
C ARG A 54 -3.20 13.91 -11.20
N ARG A 55 -2.20 13.00 -11.21
CA ARG A 55 -0.88 13.28 -10.63
C ARG A 55 -0.12 14.34 -11.43
N ALA A 56 -0.17 14.27 -12.76
CA ALA A 56 0.48 15.25 -13.63
C ALA A 56 -0.15 16.64 -13.46
N GLN A 57 -1.48 16.70 -13.34
CA GLN A 57 -2.20 17.95 -13.07
C GLN A 57 -1.74 18.60 -11.75
N ARG A 58 -1.70 17.84 -10.64
CA ARG A 58 -1.23 18.35 -9.34
C ARG A 58 0.21 18.85 -9.37
N ALA A 59 1.10 18.12 -10.06
CA ALA A 59 2.48 18.55 -10.21
C ALA A 59 2.62 19.85 -11.03
N ASN A 60 1.72 20.08 -11.98
CA ASN A 60 1.68 21.33 -12.74
C ASN A 60 1.11 22.48 -11.90
N GLU A 61 0.10 22.21 -11.08
CA GLU A 61 -0.46 23.18 -10.12
C GLU A 61 0.60 23.61 -9.09
N GLU A 62 1.37 22.67 -8.54
CA GLU A 62 2.50 22.93 -7.63
C GLU A 62 3.62 23.72 -8.30
N ARG A 63 3.84 23.54 -9.62
CA ARG A 63 4.86 24.29 -10.38
C ARG A 63 4.42 25.72 -10.72
N ASN A 64 3.12 25.93 -10.91
CA ASN A 64 2.54 27.21 -11.29
C ASN A 64 2.18 28.10 -10.09
N SER A 65 2.31 27.58 -8.86
CA SER A 65 2.19 28.33 -7.61
C SER A 65 3.56 28.86 -7.19
#